data_AF-A0A2E6S2E7-F1
#
_entry.id   AF-A0A2E6S2E7-F1
#
_cell.length_a   1.000
_cell.length_b   1.000
_cell.length_c   1.000
_cell.angle_alpha   90.00
_cell.angle_beta   90.00
_cell.angle_gamma   90.00
#
_symmetry.space_group_name_H-M   'P 1'
#
loop_
_entity.id
_entity.type
_entity.pdbx_description
1 polymer ?
#
loop_
_entity_poly.entity_id
_entity_poly.type
_entity_poly.pdbx_seq_one_letter_code
_entity_poly.pdbx_strand_id
1 'polypeptide(L)'
;MWFFMILCYVLIAISGAGLIQIGLNHYFDFWITNRITFDLMVSIVFIAAQTLVMFFFVGTGVNIREYLESHPELGNDLYKRMFAIKRRLYPPTMMVTMLFMGTVIIDGIFYFGKVSEWWFHVLYFLTVLYFYKATKEQHKSFKGSTEIVLEMTKGEREKEN
;
A
#
# COMPACT_ATOMS: atom_id res chain seq x y z
N MET A 1 -5.65 -3.45 -16.06
CA MET A 1 -4.49 -2.99 -15.24
C MET A 1 -4.54 -1.52 -14.85
N TRP A 2 -4.70 -0.59 -15.80
CA TRP A 2 -4.64 0.86 -15.53
C TRP A 2 -5.70 1.35 -14.54
N PHE A 3 -6.96 0.91 -14.69
CA PHE A 3 -8.04 1.21 -13.75
C PHE A 3 -7.66 0.83 -12.30
N PHE A 4 -7.13 -0.37 -12.09
CA PHE A 4 -6.78 -0.88 -10.77
C PHE A 4 -5.61 -0.11 -10.14
N MET A 5 -4.63 0.28 -10.97
CA MET A 5 -3.52 1.13 -10.52
C MET A 5 -4.00 2.52 -10.09
N ILE A 6 -4.90 3.15 -10.86
CA ILE A 6 -5.51 4.44 -10.50
C ILE A 6 -6.27 4.31 -9.19
N LEU A 7 -7.07 3.25 -9.03
CA LEU A 7 -7.80 2.97 -7.80
C LEU A 7 -6.85 2.82 -6.60
N CYS A 8 -5.72 2.11 -6.76
CA CYS A 8 -4.69 2.02 -5.72
C CYS A 8 -4.14 3.40 -5.34
N TYR A 9 -3.82 4.25 -6.31
CA TYR A 9 -3.32 5.61 -6.02
C TYR A 9 -4.35 6.47 -5.29
N VAL A 10 -5.62 6.42 -5.71
CA VAL A 10 -6.70 7.14 -5.05
C VAL A 10 -6.85 6.68 -3.60
N LEU A 11 -6.87 5.38 -3.35
CA LEU A 11 -7.00 4.84 -2.00
C LEU A 11 -5.77 5.13 -1.12
N ILE A 12 -4.54 5.10 -1.68
CA ILE A 12 -3.33 5.52 -0.95
C ILE A 12 -3.43 7.01 -0.58
N ALA A 13 -3.90 7.87 -1.49
CA ALA A 13 -4.06 9.30 -1.22
C ALA A 13 -5.10 9.54 -0.12
N ILE A 14 -6.25 8.86 -0.18
CA ILE A 14 -7.28 8.90 0.86
C ILE A 14 -6.72 8.39 2.19
N SER A 15 -5.92 7.32 2.17
CA SER A 15 -5.27 6.77 3.37
C SER A 15 -4.28 7.76 3.99
N GLY A 16 -3.53 8.50 3.17
CA GLY A 16 -2.63 9.55 3.63
C GLY A 16 -3.37 10.73 4.26
N ALA A 17 -4.48 11.17 3.63
CA ALA A 17 -5.34 12.19 4.21
C ALA A 17 -5.95 11.73 5.54
N GLY A 18 -6.40 10.48 5.62
CA GLY A 18 -6.89 9.87 6.84
C GLY A 18 -5.84 9.82 7.95
N LEU A 19 -4.59 9.45 7.63
CA LEU A 19 -3.49 9.46 8.59
C LEU A 19 -3.23 10.86 9.17
N ILE A 20 -3.20 11.89 8.32
CA ILE A 20 -3.05 13.28 8.76
C ILE A 20 -4.21 13.68 9.68
N GLN A 21 -5.43 13.29 9.32
CA GLN A 21 -6.62 13.60 10.10
C GLN A 21 -6.61 12.93 11.47
N ILE A 22 -6.15 11.68 11.60
CA ILE A 22 -5.95 11.01 12.90
C ILE A 22 -4.99 11.84 13.77
N GLY A 23 -3.85 12.26 13.19
CA GLY A 23 -2.90 13.12 13.90
C GLY A 23 -3.54 14.43 14.37
N LEU A 24 -4.27 15.12 13.49
CA LEU A 24 -4.95 16.37 13.85
C LEU A 24 -6.02 16.15 14.94
N ASN A 25 -6.81 15.10 14.82
CA ASN A 25 -7.86 14.75 15.77
C ASN A 25 -7.27 14.43 17.15
N HIS A 26 -6.02 13.91 17.20
CA HIS A 26 -5.29 13.68 18.44
C HIS A 26 -4.97 14.98 19.21
N TYR A 27 -4.69 16.09 18.53
CA TYR A 27 -4.33 17.37 19.16
C TYR A 27 -5.49 18.36 19.29
N PHE A 28 -6.45 18.29 18.37
CA PHE A 28 -7.57 19.21 18.29
C PHE A 28 -8.85 18.40 18.41
N ASP A 29 -9.59 18.58 19.51
CA ASP A 29 -10.87 17.91 19.77
C ASP A 29 -11.98 18.44 18.85
N PHE A 30 -11.92 18.09 17.55
CA PHE A 30 -12.93 18.49 16.57
C PHE A 30 -14.26 17.76 16.80
N TRP A 31 -14.24 16.51 17.30
CA TRP A 31 -15.43 15.75 17.74
C TRP A 31 -15.08 14.66 18.77
N ILE A 32 -15.19 14.98 20.07
CA ILE A 32 -14.84 14.10 21.20
C ILE A 32 -15.52 12.72 21.14
N THR A 33 -16.82 12.65 20.81
CA THR A 33 -17.58 11.39 20.78
C THR A 33 -17.35 10.53 19.53
N ASN A 34 -16.87 11.13 18.44
CA ASN A 34 -16.67 10.44 17.15
C ASN A 34 -15.20 10.08 16.88
N ARG A 35 -14.28 10.40 17.80
CA ARG A 35 -12.84 10.23 17.62
C ARG A 35 -12.47 8.77 17.30
N ILE A 36 -12.83 7.86 18.19
CA ILE A 36 -12.55 6.41 18.04
C ILE A 36 -13.23 5.84 16.79
N THR A 37 -14.50 6.18 16.56
CA THR A 37 -15.25 5.69 15.39
C THR A 37 -14.60 6.14 14.09
N PHE A 38 -14.12 7.39 14.05
CA PHE A 38 -13.40 7.93 12.91
C PHE A 38 -12.07 7.20 12.67
N ASP A 39 -11.27 6.98 13.72
CA ASP A 39 -9.97 6.29 13.60
C ASP A 39 -10.15 4.85 13.11
N LEU A 40 -11.19 4.16 13.58
CA LEU A 40 -11.58 2.83 13.10
C LEU A 40 -12.03 2.86 11.64
N MET A 41 -12.82 3.85 11.23
CA MET A 41 -13.25 4.02 9.83
C MET A 41 -12.03 4.24 8.91
N VAL A 42 -11.12 5.14 9.28
CA VAL A 42 -9.88 5.38 8.54
C VAL A 42 -9.04 4.11 8.48
N SER A 43 -9.01 3.32 9.55
CA SER A 43 -8.28 2.05 9.59
C SER A 43 -8.79 1.03 8.59
N ILE A 44 -10.12 0.90 8.45
CA ILE A 44 -10.73 0.00 7.47
C ILE A 44 -10.31 0.42 6.06
N VAL A 45 -10.40 1.72 5.75
CA VAL A 45 -9.99 2.25 4.44
C VAL A 45 -8.50 2.03 4.20
N PHE A 46 -7.68 2.27 5.21
CA PHE A 46 -6.22 2.11 5.13
C PHE A 46 -5.83 0.66 4.85
N ILE A 47 -6.35 -0.30 5.63
CA ILE A 47 -6.08 -1.73 5.43
C ILE A 47 -6.58 -2.17 4.05
N ALA A 48 -7.79 -1.74 3.65
CA ALA A 48 -8.32 -2.03 2.34
C ALA A 48 -7.40 -1.52 1.21
N ALA A 49 -6.86 -0.30 1.35
CA ALA A 49 -5.90 0.27 0.40
C ALA A 49 -4.62 -0.56 0.31
N GLN A 50 -3.99 -0.89 1.44
CA GLN A 50 -2.76 -1.68 1.45
C GLN A 50 -2.98 -3.10 0.92
N THR A 51 -4.13 -3.71 1.24
CA THR A 51 -4.53 -5.03 0.75
C THR A 51 -4.77 -5.01 -0.76
N LEU A 52 -5.44 -3.97 -1.28
CA LEU A 52 -5.64 -3.78 -2.72
C LEU A 52 -4.30 -3.65 -3.46
N VAL A 53 -3.36 -2.88 -2.91
CA VAL A 53 -2.00 -2.78 -3.46
C VAL A 53 -1.35 -4.16 -3.52
N MET A 54 -1.38 -4.95 -2.45
CA MET A 54 -0.82 -6.30 -2.48
C MET A 54 -1.50 -7.18 -3.55
N PHE A 55 -2.83 -7.17 -3.63
CA PHE A 55 -3.57 -7.94 -4.63
C PHE A 55 -3.26 -7.53 -6.07
N PHE A 56 -3.04 -6.24 -6.34
CA PHE A 56 -2.60 -5.79 -7.67
C PHE A 56 -1.33 -6.54 -8.12
N PHE A 57 -0.33 -6.65 -7.24
CA PHE A 57 0.92 -7.33 -7.58
C PHE A 57 0.79 -8.85 -7.59
N VAL A 58 -0.06 -9.43 -6.73
CA VAL A 58 -0.42 -10.85 -6.82
C VAL A 58 -1.01 -11.15 -8.20
N GLY A 59 -2.07 -10.43 -8.59
CA GLY A 59 -2.75 -10.62 -9.87
C GLY A 59 -1.85 -10.38 -11.07
N THR A 60 -1.04 -9.31 -11.06
CA THR A 60 -0.10 -9.05 -12.18
C THR A 60 0.96 -10.15 -12.27
N GLY A 61 1.43 -10.69 -11.15
CA GLY A 61 2.39 -11.78 -11.16
C GLY A 61 1.82 -13.11 -11.65
N VAL A 62 0.53 -13.39 -11.41
CA VAL A 62 -0.15 -14.55 -12.00
C VAL A 62 -0.26 -14.37 -13.51
N ASN A 63 -0.70 -13.20 -13.98
CA ASN A 63 -0.81 -12.88 -15.41
C ASN A 63 0.53 -13.04 -16.16
N ILE A 64 1.64 -12.58 -15.57
CA ILE A 64 2.98 -12.76 -16.17
C ILE A 64 3.38 -14.25 -16.22
N ARG A 65 3.03 -15.04 -15.19
CA ARG A 65 3.33 -16.47 -15.19
C ARG A 65 2.58 -17.18 -16.31
N GLU A 66 1.28 -16.93 -16.44
CA GLU A 66 0.44 -17.49 -17.52
C GLU A 66 0.95 -17.06 -18.91
N TYR A 67 1.41 -15.83 -19.05
CA TYR A 67 2.04 -15.34 -20.28
C TYR A 67 3.34 -16.09 -20.62
N LEU A 68 4.20 -16.38 -19.65
CA LEU A 68 5.44 -17.14 -19.88
C LEU A 68 5.19 -18.63 -20.11
N GLU A 69 4.15 -19.20 -19.52
CA GLU A 69 3.71 -20.58 -19.80
C GLU A 69 3.23 -20.73 -21.25
N SER A 70 2.63 -19.69 -21.82
CA SER A 70 2.22 -19.64 -23.24
C SER A 70 3.35 -19.24 -24.20
N HIS A 71 4.46 -18.72 -23.68
CA HIS A 71 5.61 -18.22 -24.46
C HIS A 71 6.97 -18.71 -23.90
N PRO A 72 7.27 -20.02 -24.02
CA PRO A 72 8.47 -20.61 -23.43
C PRO A 72 9.79 -20.00 -23.94
N GLU A 73 9.78 -19.40 -25.13
CA GLU A 73 10.93 -18.78 -25.78
C GLU A 73 11.44 -17.52 -25.07
N LEU A 74 10.59 -16.85 -24.27
CA LEU A 74 10.95 -15.66 -23.50
C LEU A 74 11.70 -15.97 -22.20
N GLY A 75 11.78 -17.25 -21.84
CA GLY A 75 12.46 -17.71 -20.63
C GLY A 75 11.86 -17.14 -19.34
N ASN A 76 12.68 -17.01 -18.29
CA ASN A 76 12.22 -16.65 -16.94
C ASN A 76 12.58 -15.22 -16.50
N ASP A 77 12.99 -14.33 -17.42
CA ASP A 77 13.46 -12.99 -17.05
C ASP A 77 12.33 -12.11 -16.47
N LEU A 78 11.19 -12.05 -17.18
CA LEU A 78 10.03 -11.26 -16.75
C LEU A 78 9.51 -11.70 -15.38
N TYR A 79 9.51 -13.01 -15.12
CA TYR A 79 9.14 -13.57 -13.81
C TYR A 79 10.13 -13.16 -12.71
N LYS A 80 11.44 -13.23 -12.96
CA LYS A 80 12.47 -12.81 -12.00
C LYS A 80 12.35 -11.31 -11.66
N ARG A 81 12.09 -10.46 -12.67
CA ARG A 81 11.86 -9.02 -12.48
C ARG A 81 10.62 -8.77 -11.62
N MET A 82 9.50 -9.45 -11.92
CA MET A 82 8.27 -9.34 -11.13
C MET A 82 8.48 -9.81 -9.67
N PHE A 83 9.21 -10.91 -9.48
CA PHE A 83 9.55 -11.40 -8.14
C PHE A 83 10.40 -10.39 -7.36
N ALA A 84 11.39 -9.76 -8.01
CA ALA A 84 12.21 -8.72 -7.39
C ALA A 84 11.37 -7.50 -6.96
N ILE A 85 10.38 -7.11 -7.77
CA ILE A 85 9.42 -6.03 -7.43
C ILE A 85 8.63 -6.41 -6.18
N LYS A 86 8.03 -7.60 -6.13
CA LYS A 86 7.25 -8.07 -4.96
C LYS A 86 8.09 -8.07 -3.67
N ARG A 87 9.32 -8.59 -3.74
CA ARG A 87 10.24 -8.64 -2.59
C ARG A 87 10.60 -7.26 -2.06
N ARG A 88 10.65 -6.25 -2.94
CA ARG A 88 10.92 -4.86 -2.58
C ARG A 88 9.69 -4.15 -1.99
N LEU A 89 8.51 -4.48 -2.51
CA LEU A 89 7.23 -3.85 -2.16
C LEU A 89 6.63 -4.35 -0.84
N TYR A 90 6.64 -5.67 -0.62
CA TYR A 90 5.86 -6.27 0.47
C TYR A 90 6.36 -5.87 1.86
N PRO A 91 7.68 -5.91 2.17
CA PRO A 91 8.17 -5.53 3.49
C PRO A 91 7.76 -4.11 3.93
N PRO A 92 7.95 -3.03 3.13
CA PRO A 92 7.54 -1.69 3.55
C PRO A 92 6.01 -1.55 3.65
N THR A 93 5.24 -2.22 2.76
CA THR A 93 3.76 -2.20 2.78
C THR A 93 3.21 -2.88 4.03
N MET A 94 3.78 -4.01 4.44
CA MET A 94 3.40 -4.69 5.69
C MET A 94 3.78 -3.85 6.91
N MET A 95 4.99 -3.28 6.93
CA MET A 95 5.47 -2.50 8.06
C MET A 95 4.62 -1.24 8.29
N VAL A 96 4.27 -0.50 7.23
CA VAL A 96 3.38 0.66 7.38
C VAL A 96 1.99 0.25 7.88
N THR A 97 1.47 -0.89 7.44
CA THR A 97 0.19 -1.41 7.92
C THR A 97 0.24 -1.73 9.41
N MET A 98 1.30 -2.39 9.87
CA MET A 98 1.49 -2.72 11.30
C MET A 98 1.65 -1.45 12.15
N LEU A 99 2.47 -0.50 11.70
CA LEU A 99 2.69 0.78 12.40
C LEU A 99 1.40 1.60 12.50
N PHE A 100 0.65 1.67 11.40
CA PHE A 100 -0.63 2.34 11.36
C PHE A 100 -1.62 1.72 12.35
N MET A 101 -1.76 0.39 12.34
CA MET A 101 -2.63 -0.31 13.29
C MET A 101 -2.18 -0.13 14.74
N GLY A 102 -0.87 -0.18 14.99
CA GLY A 102 -0.31 0.10 16.30
C GLY A 102 -0.64 1.51 16.78
N THR A 103 -0.56 2.51 15.89
CA THR A 103 -0.89 3.90 16.20
C THR A 103 -2.37 4.04 16.60
N VAL A 104 -3.29 3.48 15.83
CA VAL A 104 -4.74 3.55 16.13
C VAL A 104 -5.09 2.82 17.43
N ILE A 105 -4.50 1.65 17.67
CA ILE A 105 -4.71 0.91 18.92
C ILE A 105 -4.20 1.72 20.11
N ILE A 106 -2.99 2.30 20.01
CA ILE A 106 -2.41 3.10 21.10
C ILE A 106 -3.21 4.38 21.34
N ASP A 107 -3.71 5.04 20.29
CA ASP A 107 -4.58 6.22 20.44
C ASP A 107 -5.88 5.85 21.18
N GLY A 108 -6.49 4.72 20.82
CA GLY A 108 -7.66 4.20 21.52
C GLY A 108 -7.38 3.89 23.00
N ILE A 109 -6.23 3.27 23.33
CA ILE A 109 -5.85 2.96 24.72
C ILE A 109 -5.52 4.23 25.51
N PHE A 110 -4.88 5.22 24.87
CA PHE A 110 -4.64 6.54 25.44
C PHE A 110 -5.94 7.23 25.83
N TYR A 111 -6.97 7.16 24.97
CA TYR A 111 -8.30 7.70 25.28
C TYR A 111 -8.92 7.08 26.54
N PHE A 112 -8.69 5.80 26.81
CA PHE A 112 -9.11 5.16 28.07
C PHE A 112 -8.24 5.51 29.29
N GLY A 113 -7.25 6.41 29.14
CA GLY A 113 -6.38 6.87 30.22
C GLY A 113 -5.36 5.83 30.70
N LYS A 114 -5.09 4.79 29.90
CA LYS A 114 -4.27 3.64 30.33
C LYS A 114 -2.80 3.71 29.90
N VAL A 115 -2.45 4.63 29.00
CA VAL A 115 -1.11 4.75 28.40
C VAL A 115 -0.71 6.22 28.30
N SER A 116 0.60 6.49 28.37
CA SER A 116 1.15 7.83 28.17
C SER A 116 1.04 8.29 26.71
N GLU A 117 0.68 9.55 26.51
CA GLU A 117 0.59 10.23 25.22
C GLU A 117 1.87 10.11 24.36
N TRP A 118 3.04 10.03 25.01
CA TRP A 118 4.33 9.88 24.33
C TRP A 118 4.41 8.68 23.39
N TRP A 119 3.73 7.58 23.73
CA TRP A 119 3.69 6.40 22.87
C TRP A 119 2.95 6.66 21.56
N PHE A 120 1.89 7.47 21.59
CA PHE A 120 1.20 7.89 20.40
C PHE A 120 2.14 8.72 19.50
N HIS A 121 2.81 9.73 20.06
CA HIS A 121 3.70 10.61 19.30
C HIS A 121 4.81 9.87 18.56
N VAL A 122 5.47 8.92 19.26
CA VAL A 122 6.53 8.10 18.66
C VAL A 122 5.98 7.23 17.54
N LEU A 123 4.87 6.52 17.77
CA LEU A 123 4.29 5.63 16.77
C LEU A 123 3.71 6.38 15.58
N TYR A 124 3.03 7.50 15.82
CA TYR A 124 2.47 8.35 14.78
C TYR A 124 3.58 8.90 13.88
N PHE A 125 4.65 9.45 14.46
CA PHE A 125 5.80 9.95 13.70
C PHE A 125 6.46 8.84 12.86
N LEU A 126 6.69 7.66 13.45
CA LEU A 126 7.21 6.50 12.72
C LEU A 126 6.28 6.07 11.58
N THR A 127 4.96 6.08 11.82
CA THR A 127 3.95 5.72 10.83
C THR A 127 3.98 6.69 9.64
N VAL A 128 4.06 7.99 9.88
CA VAL A 128 4.16 9.00 8.81
C VAL A 128 5.42 8.80 7.97
N LEU A 129 6.57 8.59 8.62
CA LEU A 129 7.83 8.33 7.92
C LEU A 129 7.77 7.05 7.07
N TYR A 130 7.24 5.97 7.64
CA TYR A 130 7.09 4.70 6.93
C TYR A 130 6.02 4.75 5.84
N PHE A 131 4.98 5.56 6.01
CA PHE A 131 3.97 5.80 4.99
C PHE A 131 4.59 6.44 3.75
N TYR A 132 5.36 7.52 3.93
CA TYR A 132 6.10 8.13 2.82
C TYR A 132 7.05 7.13 2.13
N LYS A 133 7.81 6.37 2.92
CA LYS A 133 8.70 5.33 2.39
C LYS A 133 7.94 4.26 1.60
N ALA A 134 6.84 3.75 2.15
CA ALA A 134 6.01 2.73 1.51
C ALA A 134 5.39 3.26 0.21
N THR A 135 4.81 4.46 0.21
CA THR A 135 4.23 5.08 -0.99
C THR A 135 5.27 5.28 -2.10
N LYS A 136 6.50 5.68 -1.76
CA LYS A 136 7.60 5.81 -2.74
C LYS A 136 7.96 4.46 -3.37
N GLU A 137 8.04 3.41 -2.56
CA GLU A 137 8.36 2.06 -3.03
C GLU A 137 7.20 1.42 -3.80
N GLN A 138 5.96 1.70 -3.41
CA GLN A 138 4.74 1.37 -4.16
C GLN A 138 4.76 2.00 -5.55
N HIS A 139 5.01 3.31 -5.64
CA HIS A 139 5.08 4.02 -6.92
C HIS A 139 6.14 3.44 -7.87
N LYS A 140 7.34 3.18 -7.37
CA LYS A 140 8.41 2.54 -8.16
C LYS A 140 8.00 1.15 -8.64
N SER A 141 7.35 0.38 -7.78
CA SER A 141 6.87 -0.96 -8.09
C SER A 141 5.77 -0.93 -9.14
N PHE A 142 4.86 0.04 -9.09
CA PHE A 142 3.83 0.24 -10.12
C PHE A 142 4.43 0.56 -11.48
N LYS A 143 5.44 1.43 -11.54
CA LYS A 143 6.19 1.72 -12.77
C LYS A 143 6.86 0.47 -13.33
N GLY A 144 7.65 -0.24 -12.52
CA GLY A 144 8.32 -1.47 -12.96
C GLY A 144 7.36 -2.58 -13.41
N SER A 145 6.20 -2.70 -12.74
CA SER A 145 5.15 -3.64 -13.15
C SER A 145 4.54 -3.26 -14.50
N THR A 146 4.31 -1.97 -14.74
CA THR A 146 3.78 -1.47 -16.01
C THR A 146 4.78 -1.67 -17.14
N GLU A 147 6.07 -1.46 -16.89
CA GLU A 147 7.14 -1.71 -17.88
C GLU A 147 7.17 -3.18 -18.32
N ILE A 148 7.08 -4.13 -17.38
CA ILE A 148 7.02 -5.56 -17.69
C ILE A 148 5.81 -5.86 -18.59
N VAL A 149 4.64 -5.28 -18.27
CA VAL A 149 3.43 -5.54 -19.05
C VAL A 149 3.49 -4.92 -20.44
N LEU A 150 4.07 -3.73 -20.59
CA LEU A 150 4.30 -3.11 -21.89
C LEU A 150 5.25 -3.93 -22.76
N GLU A 151 6.25 -4.58 -22.16
CA GLU A 151 7.18 -5.49 -22.86
C GLU A 151 6.44 -6.72 -23.42
N MET A 152 5.54 -7.32 -22.64
CA MET A 152 4.68 -8.43 -23.10
C MET A 152 3.80 -8.01 -24.29
N THR A 153 3.14 -6.85 -24.21
CA THR A 153 2.26 -6.37 -25.29
C THR A 153 3.02 -5.97 -26.56
N LYS A 154 4.28 -5.54 -26.46
CA LYS A 154 5.12 -5.28 -27.64
C LYS A 154 5.49 -6.57 -28.36
N GLY A 155 5.89 -7.60 -27.62
CA GLY A 155 6.20 -8.91 -28.20
C GLY A 155 5.03 -9.54 -28.95
N GLU A 156 3.79 -9.31 -28.51
CA GLU A 156 2.60 -9.77 -29.25
C GLU A 156 2.40 -9.01 -30.57
N ARG A 157 2.55 -7.68 -30.58
CA ARG A 157 2.36 -6.88 -31.80
C ARG A 157 3.42 -7.12 -32.87
N GLU A 158 4.64 -7.48 -32.48
CA GLU A 158 5.72 -7.81 -33.41
C GLU A 158 5.53 -9.19 -34.06
N LYS A 159 4.73 -10.09 -33.45
CA LYS A 159 4.41 -11.40 -34.03
C LYS A 159 3.22 -11.38 -34.99
N GLU A 160 2.36 -10.36 -34.91
CA GLU A 160 1.19 -10.19 -35.78
C GLU A 160 1.50 -9.42 -37.10
N ASN A 161 2.71 -8.86 -37.25
CA ASN A 161 3.19 -8.18 -38.47
C ASN A 161 4.25 -9.00 -39.20
#